data_AF-A0A2G0PZ42-F1
#
_entry.id   AF-A0A2G0PZ42-F1
#
_cell.length_a   1.000
_cell.length_b   1.000
_cell.length_c   1.000
_cell.angle_alpha   90.00
_cell.angle_beta   90.00
_cell.angle_gamma   90.00
#
_symmetry.space_group_name_H-M   'P 1'
#
loop_
_entity.id
_entity.type
_entity.pdbx_description
1 polymer ?
#
loop_
_entity_poly.entity_id
_entity_poly.type
_entity_poly.pdbx_seq_one_letter_code
_entity_poly.pdbx_strand_id
1 'polypeptide(L)' 'MKNETYLDIANTAIQMEKEEKYDLAASYWGKARSVATSINAQLWSEYRQEHNEKRHLLHTGYSKAKITLREGL' A
#
# COMPACT_ATOMS: atom_id res chain seq x y z
N MET A 1 11.49 -22.25 -2.50
CA MET A 1 10.97 -20.86 -2.45
C MET A 1 12.08 -19.94 -2.93
N LYS A 2 11.80 -19.02 -3.87
CA LYS A 2 12.76 -17.95 -4.19
C LYS A 2 12.81 -16.99 -3.01
N ASN A 3 14.00 -16.61 -2.56
CA ASN A 3 14.13 -15.50 -1.63
C ASN A 3 13.80 -14.23 -2.40
N GLU A 4 12.60 -13.68 -2.17
CA GLU A 4 12.19 -12.41 -2.77
C GLU A 4 13.08 -11.30 -2.22
N THR A 5 13.67 -10.51 -3.11
CA THR A 5 14.51 -9.39 -2.71
C THR A 5 13.63 -8.21 -2.31
N TYR A 6 14.21 -7.25 -1.60
CA TYR A 6 13.58 -5.94 -1.35
C TYR A 6 12.97 -5.34 -2.64
N LEU A 7 13.69 -5.41 -3.76
CA LEU A 7 13.25 -4.83 -5.03
C LEU A 7 12.05 -5.57 -5.62
N ASP A 8 12.00 -6.90 -5.51
CA ASP A 8 10.86 -7.69 -6.01
C ASP A 8 9.56 -7.31 -5.26
N ILE A 9 9.67 -7.21 -3.93
CA ILE A 9 8.53 -6.85 -3.07
C ILE A 9 8.13 -5.38 -3.29
N ALA A 10 9.08 -4.46 -3.36
CA ALA A 10 8.83 -3.04 -3.60
C ALA A 10 8.17 -2.79 -4.98
N ASN A 11 8.62 -3.50 -6.02
CA ASN A 11 7.99 -3.43 -7.34
C ASN A 11 6.54 -3.93 -7.33
N THR A 12 6.27 -4.99 -6.56
CA THR A 12 4.90 -5.48 -6.36
C THR A 12 4.05 -4.44 -5.62
N ALA A 13 4.58 -3.80 -4.58
CA ALA A 13 3.89 -2.72 -3.87
C ALA A 13 3.53 -1.56 -4.80
N ILE A 14 4.47 -1.13 -5.64
CA ILE A 14 4.26 -0.08 -6.65
C ILE A 14 3.17 -0.49 -7.66
N GLN A 15 3.14 -1.75 -8.08
CA GLN A 15 2.09 -2.23 -8.98
C GLN A 15 0.71 -2.17 -8.31
N MET A 16 0.59 -2.55 -7.03
CA MET A 16 -0.65 -2.43 -6.28
C MET A 16 -1.12 -0.97 -6.14
N GLU A 17 -0.19 -0.01 -6.00
CA GLU A 17 -0.53 1.41 -5.97
C GLU A 17 -1.10 1.91 -7.30
N LYS A 18 -0.53 1.48 -8.43
CA LYS A 18 -1.02 1.82 -9.77
C LYS A 18 -2.42 1.25 -10.02
N GLU A 19 -2.73 0.11 -9.42
CA GLU A 19 -4.04 -0.53 -9.47
C GLU A 19 -5.00 -0.02 -8.38
N GLU A 20 -4.60 0.99 -7.61
CA GLU A 20 -5.37 1.59 -6.51
C GLU A 20 -5.74 0.62 -5.38
N LYS A 21 -5.05 -0.51 -5.29
CA LYS A 21 -5.17 -1.53 -4.23
C LYS A 21 -4.32 -1.14 -3.02
N TYR A 22 -4.67 -0.02 -2.39
CA TYR A 22 -3.82 0.62 -1.39
C TYR A 22 -3.60 -0.20 -0.11
N ASP A 23 -4.57 -1.03 0.28
CA ASP A 23 -4.43 -2.00 1.38
C ASP A 23 -3.33 -3.04 1.08
N LEU A 24 -3.35 -3.60 -0.13
CA LEU A 24 -2.32 -4.54 -0.58
C LEU A 24 -0.97 -3.84 -0.74
N ALA A 25 -0.94 -2.63 -1.29
CA ALA A 25 0.28 -1.82 -1.40
C ALA A 25 0.93 -1.60 -0.03
N ALA A 26 0.15 -1.24 1.00
CA ALA A 26 0.64 -1.09 2.37
C ALA A 26 1.23 -2.41 2.91
N SER A 27 0.53 -3.53 2.71
CA SER A 27 1.02 -4.85 3.12
C SER A 27 2.37 -5.20 2.48
N TYR A 28 2.52 -4.97 1.17
CA TYR A 28 3.77 -5.23 0.48
C TYR A 28 4.90 -4.28 0.92
N TRP A 29 4.62 -3.01 1.20
CA TRP A 29 5.63 -2.11 1.78
C TRP A 29 6.07 -2.56 3.18
N GLY A 30 5.16 -3.06 4.02
CA GLY A 30 5.51 -3.66 5.30
C GLY A 30 6.43 -4.89 5.15
N LYS A 31 6.17 -5.73 4.15
CA LYS A 31 7.07 -6.85 3.79
C LYS A 31 8.42 -6.36 3.29
N ALA A 32 8.46 -5.35 2.41
CA ALA A 32 9.70 -4.78 1.88
C ALA A 32 10.56 -4.22 3.02
N ARG A 33 9.96 -3.53 3.99
CA ARG A 33 10.64 -3.08 5.21
C ARG A 33 11.32 -4.24 5.96
N SER A 34 10.64 -5.37 6.11
CA SER A 34 11.16 -6.52 6.87
C SER A 34 12.39 -7.19 6.25
N VAL A 35 12.56 -7.09 4.93
CA VAL A 35 13.71 -7.66 4.20
C VAL A 35 14.74 -6.61 3.78
N ALA A 36 14.51 -5.34 4.10
CA ALA A 36 15.40 -4.25 3.77
C ALA A 36 16.70 -4.33 4.59
N THR A 37 17.83 -4.31 3.88
CA THR A 37 19.17 -4.41 4.48
C THR A 37 19.79 -3.06 4.82
N SER A 38 19.21 -1.96 4.36
CA SER A 38 19.67 -0.59 4.67
C SER A 38 18.59 0.19 5.41
N ILE A 39 19.03 1.08 6.31
CA ILE A 39 18.13 1.95 7.08
C ILE A 39 17.28 2.84 6.16
N ASN A 40 17.87 3.34 5.06
CA ASN A 40 17.16 4.17 4.09
C ASN A 40 16.01 3.40 3.42
N ALA A 41 16.22 2.12 3.08
CA ALA A 41 15.19 1.28 2.49
C ALA A 41 14.08 0.93 3.51
N GLN A 42 14.45 0.73 4.78
CA GLN A 42 13.48 0.51 5.87
C GLN A 42 12.58 1.76 6.07
N LEU A 43 13.18 2.95 6.19
CA LEU A 43 12.46 4.20 6.39
C LEU A 43 11.58 4.55 5.18
N TRP A 44 12.08 4.34 3.96
CA TRP A 44 11.29 4.53 2.75
C TRP A 44 10.06 3.60 2.71
N SER A 45 10.25 2.34 3.07
CA SER A 45 9.15 1.36 3.11
C SER A 45 8.12 1.69 4.18
N GLU A 46 8.56 2.11 5.36
CA GLU A 46 7.67 2.58 6.44
C GLU A 46 6.82 3.77 5.99
N TYR A 47 7.45 4.80 5.43
CA TYR A 47 6.74 5.96 4.88
C TYR A 47 5.68 5.54 3.84
N ARG A 48 6.04 4.65 2.92
CA ARG A 48 5.14 4.18 1.86
C ARG A 48 4.03 3.31 2.40
N GLN A 49 4.28 2.50 3.42
CA GLN A 49 3.25 1.74 4.12
C GLN A 49 2.21 2.69 4.72
N GLU A 50 2.62 3.62 5.57
CA GLU A 50 1.71 4.57 6.23
C GLU A 50 0.93 5.43 5.22
N HIS A 51 1.60 5.86 4.15
CA HIS A 51 0.96 6.65 3.10
C HIS A 51 -0.14 5.85 2.39
N ASN A 52 0.08 4.57 2.11
CA ASN A 52 -0.92 3.72 1.48
C ASN A 52 -2.07 3.35 2.42
N GLU A 53 -1.80 3.17 3.72
CA GLU A 53 -2.87 3.01 4.73
C GLU A 53 -3.80 4.23 4.74
N LYS A 54 -3.23 5.45 4.71
CA LYS A 54 -4.02 6.69 4.61
C LYS A 54 -4.82 6.78 3.31
N ARG A 55 -4.21 6.42 2.17
CA ARG A 55 -4.92 6.37 0.87
C ARG A 55 -6.07 5.37 0.89
N HIS A 56 -5.88 4.20 1.49
CA HIS A 56 -6.93 3.19 1.62
C HIS A 56 -8.13 3.71 2.42
N LEU A 57 -7.88 4.34 3.56
CA LEU A 57 -8.94 4.93 4.40
C LEU A 57 -9.71 6.02 3.65
N LEU A 58 -9.01 6.90 2.93
CA LEU A 58 -9.65 7.96 2.14
C LEU A 58 -10.48 7.36 0.98
N HIS A 59 -9.92 6.37 0.28
CA HIS A 59 -10.57 5.74 -0.88
C HIS A 59 -11.84 4.98 -0.50
N THR A 60 -11.79 4.22 0.59
CA THR A 60 -12.95 3.50 1.14
C THR A 60 -14.00 4.46 1.70
N GLY A 61 -13.58 5.53 2.37
CA GLY A 61 -14.47 6.60 2.85
C GLY A 61 -15.22 7.29 1.71
N TYR A 62 -14.51 7.70 0.66
CA TYR A 62 -15.13 8.32 -0.52
C TYR A 62 -16.11 7.38 -1.23
N SER A 63 -15.74 6.10 -1.37
CA SER A 63 -16.61 5.09 -1.99
C SER A 63 -17.91 4.90 -1.20
N LYS A 64 -17.83 4.83 0.14
CA LYS A 64 -19.01 4.74 1.01
C LYS A 64 -19.91 5.97 0.89
N ALA A 65 -19.33 7.17 0.94
CA ALA A 65 -20.09 8.42 0.80
C ALA A 65 -20.84 8.48 -0.55
N LYS A 66 -20.21 8.02 -1.64
CA LYS A 66 -20.83 7.96 -2.96
C LYS A 66 -21.99 6.95 -3.04
N ILE A 67 -21.88 5.81 -2.37
CA ILE A 67 -22.96 4.81 -2.29
C ILE A 67 -24.16 5.41 -1.54
N THR A 68 -23.94 6.00 -0.36
CA THR A 68 -25.02 6.63 0.43
C THR A 68 -25.75 7.73 -0.34
N LEU A 69 -25.04 8.56 -1.11
CA LEU A 69 -25.66 9.58 -1.97
C LEU A 69 -26.56 8.95 -3.05
N ARG A 70 -26.16 7.79 -3.60
CA ARG A 70 -26.88 7.11 -4.66
C ARG A 70 -28.12 6.36 -4.16
N GLU A 71 -28.11 5.87 -2.93
CA GLU A 71 -29.21 5.12 -2.30
C GLU A 71 -30.24 6.03 -1.60
N GLY A 72 -29.90 7.31 -1.38
CA GLY A 72 -30.76 8.29 -0.72
C GLY A 72 -31.63 9.17 -1.63
N LEU A 73 -31.80 8.80 -2.90
CA LEU A 73 -32.70 9.43 -3.90
C LEU A 73 -33.66 8.38 -4.48
#